data_AF-A0A0N0M357-F1
#
_entry.id   AF-A0A0N0M357-F1
#
_cell.length_a   1.000
_cell.length_b   1.000
_cell.length_c   1.000
_cell.angle_alpha   90.00
_cell.angle_beta   90.00
_cell.angle_gamma   90.00
#
_symmetry.space_group_name_H-M   'P 1'
#
loop_
_entity.id
_entity.type
_entity.pdbx_description
1 polymer ?
#
loop_
_entity_poly.entity_id
_entity_poly.type
_entity_poly.pdbx_seq_one_letter_code
_entity_poly.pdbx_strand_id
1 'polypeptide(L)' 'MQRRERTRHLIELGGLVQKAGLVELADDDRATIYGALLELAAKARGDDVGDTLALWKRRGKRAFDMEAGDASPARSEGSV' A
#
# COMPACT_ATOMS: atom_id res chain seq x y z
N MET A 1 10.10 -24.49 2.84
CA MET A 1 9.73 -23.41 1.90
C MET A 1 8.49 -22.65 2.35
N GLN A 2 7.33 -23.29 2.54
CA GLN A 2 6.03 -22.63 2.84
C GLN A 2 6.05 -21.61 4.01
N ARG A 3 6.75 -21.89 5.12
CA ARG A 3 6.82 -20.95 6.27
C ARG A 3 7.53 -19.63 5.93
N ARG A 4 8.60 -19.72 5.14
CA ARG A 4 9.39 -18.55 4.73
C ARG A 4 8.58 -17.67 3.77
N GLU A 5 7.88 -18.29 2.83
CA GLU A 5 7.00 -17.60 1.88
C GLU A 5 5.83 -16.91 2.59
N ARG A 6 5.18 -17.60 3.53
CA ARG A 6 4.12 -17.01 4.36
C ARG A 6 4.62 -15.81 5.17
N THR A 7 5.80 -15.92 5.78
CA THR A 7 6.38 -14.83 6.57
C THR A 7 6.67 -13.62 5.69
N ARG A 8 7.30 -13.83 4.52
CA ARG A 8 7.56 -12.76 3.56
C ARG A 8 6.26 -12.08 3.11
N HIS A 9 5.24 -12.87 2.75
CA HIS A 9 3.96 -12.35 2.31
C HIS A 9 3.28 -11.47 3.37
N LEU A 10 3.27 -11.90 4.63
CA LEU A 10 2.68 -11.13 5.72
C LEU A 10 3.46 -9.83 5.99
N ILE A 11 4.79 -9.85 5.85
CA ILE A 11 5.62 -8.65 5.97
C ILE A 11 5.32 -7.68 4.83
N GLU A 12 5.24 -8.17 3.59
CA GLU A 12 4.89 -7.35 2.42
C GLU A 12 3.54 -6.67 2.61
N LEU A 13 2.51 -7.42 3.05
CA LEU A 13 1.19 -6.86 3.36
C LEU A 13 1.24 -5.83 4.50
N GLY A 14 1.98 -6.10 5.57
CA GLY A 14 2.17 -5.14 6.68
C GLY A 14 2.86 -3.86 6.21
N GLY A 15 3.82 -3.96 5.30
CA GLY A 15 4.48 -2.81 4.68
C GLY A 15 3.52 -1.92 3.90
N LEU A 16 2.47 -2.46 3.28
CA LEU A 16 1.45 -1.66 2.58
C LEU A 16 0.62 -0.82 3.55
N VAL A 17 0.31 -1.36 4.73
CA VAL A 17 -0.42 -0.64 5.78
C VAL A 17 0.39 0.58 6.26
N GLN A 18 1.70 0.41 6.44
CA GLN A 18 2.60 1.49 6.81
C GLN A 18 2.74 2.54 5.70
N LYS A 19 2.98 2.13 4.45
CA LYS A 19 3.08 3.05 3.30
C LYS A 19 1.81 3.86 3.05
N ALA A 20 0.64 3.27 3.32
CA ALA A 20 -0.63 3.96 3.21
C ALA A 20 -0.86 5.02 4.32
N GLY A 21 0.07 5.17 5.26
CA GLY A 21 -0.02 6.13 6.38
C GLY A 21 -1.00 5.70 7.47
N LEU A 22 -1.56 4.48 7.40
CA LEU A 22 -2.59 4.05 8.35
C LEU A 22 -2.04 3.87 9.76
N VAL A 23 -0.77 3.47 9.90
CA VAL A 23 -0.13 3.30 11.21
C VAL A 23 -0.02 4.63 11.95
N GLU A 24 0.44 5.68 11.26
CA GLU A 24 0.56 7.01 11.84
C GLU A 24 -0.82 7.63 12.13
N LEU A 25 -1.74 7.53 11.17
CA LEU A 25 -3.09 8.09 11.30
C LEU A 25 -3.89 7.45 12.43
N ALA A 26 -3.69 6.15 12.68
CA ALA A 26 -4.39 5.39 13.71
C ALA A 26 -3.61 5.29 15.04
N ASP A 27 -2.45 5.94 15.16
CA ASP A 27 -1.56 5.81 16.34
C ASP A 27 -1.25 4.33 16.70
N ASP A 28 -0.96 3.52 15.67
CA ASP A 28 -0.76 2.05 15.76
C ASP A 28 -1.93 1.26 16.39
N ASP A 29 -3.12 1.87 16.53
CA ASP A 29 -4.29 1.18 17.05
C ASP A 29 -4.82 0.15 16.04
N ARG A 30 -4.56 -1.12 16.36
CA ARG A 30 -4.88 -2.26 15.49
C ARG A 30 -6.38 -2.39 15.21
N ALA A 31 -7.23 -2.02 16.17
CA ALA A 31 -8.67 -2.09 16.00
C ALA A 31 -9.15 -1.07 14.95
N THR A 32 -8.62 0.15 15.01
CA THR A 32 -8.90 1.23 14.05
C THR A 32 -8.40 0.88 12.65
N ILE A 33 -7.16 0.38 12.53
CA ILE A 33 -6.62 -0.09 11.25
C ILE A 33 -7.48 -1.21 10.67
N TYR A 34 -7.87 -2.18 11.50
CA TYR A 34 -8.71 -3.28 11.05
C TYR A 34 -10.10 -2.81 10.62
N GLY A 35 -10.73 -1.90 11.37
CA GLY A 35 -12.00 -1.28 11.01
C GLY A 35 -11.96 -0.57 9.66
N ALA A 36 -10.91 0.21 9.40
CA ALA A 36 -10.72 0.87 8.11
C ALA A 36 -10.59 -0.13 6.94
N LEU A 37 -9.85 -1.22 7.15
CA LEU A 37 -9.71 -2.29 6.14
C LEU A 37 -11.04 -3.03 5.91
N LEU A 38 -11.84 -3.24 6.95
CA LEU A 38 -13.18 -3.82 6.84
C LEU A 38 -14.12 -2.94 6.02
N GLU A 39 -14.07 -1.61 6.23
CA GLU A 39 -14.84 -0.64 5.46
C GLU A 39 -14.47 -0.68 3.97
N LEU A 40 -13.17 -0.71 3.65
CA LEU A 40 -12.70 -0.90 2.27
C LEU A 40 -13.18 -2.24 1.69
N ALA A 41 -13.11 -3.32 2.45
CA ALA A 41 -13.56 -4.62 1.99
C ALA A 41 -15.09 -4.66 1.75
N ALA A 42 -15.88 -3.96 2.58
CA ALA A 42 -17.31 -3.80 2.39
C ALA A 42 -17.60 -2.99 1.12
N LYS A 43 -16.92 -1.85 0.94
CA LYS A 43 -17.05 -1.00 -0.24
C LYS A 43 -16.65 -1.71 -1.54
N ALA A 44 -15.67 -2.60 -1.50
CA ALA A 44 -15.28 -3.41 -2.66
C ALA A 44 -16.29 -4.49 -3.02
N ARG A 45 -17.13 -4.92 -2.06
CA ARG A 45 -18.17 -5.94 -2.28
C ARG A 45 -19.52 -5.34 -2.63
N GLY A 46 -19.80 -4.10 -2.19
CA GLY A 46 -20.90 -3.27 -2.66
C GLY A 46 -20.54 -2.54 -3.96
N ASP A 47 -21.54 -1.92 -4.61
CA ASP A 47 -21.49 -1.10 -5.83
C ASP A 47 -20.45 -1.48 -6.90
N ASP A 48 -20.94 -2.02 -8.03
CA ASP A 48 -20.18 -2.36 -9.24
C ASP A 48 -18.72 -2.77 -8.98
N VAL A 49 -18.59 -3.91 -8.29
CA VAL A 49 -17.35 -4.50 -7.74
C VAL A 49 -16.15 -4.41 -8.69
N GLY A 50 -16.39 -4.53 -10.01
CA GLY A 50 -15.36 -4.45 -11.03
C GLY A 50 -14.68 -3.09 -11.13
N ASP A 51 -15.45 -2.00 -11.03
CA ASP A 51 -14.97 -0.63 -11.23
C ASP A 51 -14.15 -0.13 -10.04
N THR A 52 -14.59 -0.46 -8.83
CA THR A 52 -13.92 -0.06 -7.58
C THR A 52 -12.53 -0.68 -7.46
N LEU A 53 -12.40 -1.99 -7.67
CA LEU A 53 -11.09 -2.66 -7.59
C LEU A 53 -10.14 -2.21 -8.70
N ALA A 54 -10.65 -2.00 -9.92
CA ALA A 54 -9.84 -1.50 -11.02
C ALA A 54 -9.31 -0.08 -10.73
N LEU A 55 -10.13 0.79 -10.15
CA LEU A 55 -9.72 2.13 -9.73
C LEU A 55 -8.61 2.10 -8.68
N TRP A 56 -8.75 1.29 -7.63
CA TRP A 56 -7.75 1.16 -6.58
C TRP A 56 -6.44 0.60 -7.11
N LYS A 57 -6.49 -0.40 -8.00
CA LYS A 57 -5.30 -0.95 -8.66
C LYS A 57 -4.53 0.13 -9.42
N ARG A 58 -5.22 0.98 -10.19
CA ARG A 58 -4.58 2.10 -10.92
C ARG A 58 -3.97 3.12 -9.97
N ARG A 59 -4.67 3.47 -8.88
CA ARG A 59 -4.16 4.42 -7.86
C ARG A 59 -2.92 3.87 -7.16
N GLY A 60 -2.95 2.62 -6.71
CA GLY A 60 -1.82 1.97 -6.05
C GLY A 60 -0.60 1.89 -6.94
N LYS A 61 -0.77 1.52 -8.23
CA LYS A 61 0.33 1.52 -9.19
C LYS A 61 1.01 2.88 -9.30
N ARG A 62 0.24 3.97 -9.45
CA ARG A 62 0.81 5.32 -9.52
C ARG A 62 1.58 5.69 -8.25
N ALA A 63 1.06 5.33 -7.08
CA ALA A 63 1.76 5.59 -5.81
C ALA A 63 3.13 4.89 -5.77
N PHE A 64 3.18 3.61 -6.15
CA PHE A 64 4.45 2.87 -6.27
C PHE A 64 5.41 3.50 -7.28
N ASP A 65 4.90 3.89 -8.46
CA ASP A 65 5.72 4.49 -9.51
C ASP A 65 6.32 5.83 -9.05
N MET A 66 5.57 6.65 -8.29
CA MET A 66 6.06 7.91 -7.72
C MET A 66 7.15 7.68 -6.66
N GLU A 67 6.93 6.77 -5.71
CA GLU A 67 7.93 6.41 -4.70
C GLU A 67 9.22 5.86 -5.33
N ALA A 68 9.11 5.10 -6.42
CA ALA A 68 10.27 4.56 -7.14
C ALA A 68 11.03 5.65 -7.92
N GLY A 69 10.32 6.66 -8.45
CA GLY A 69 10.91 7.81 -9.13
C GLY A 69 11.67 8.73 -8.18
N ASP A 70 11.13 8.98 -6.99
CA ASP A 70 11.79 9.77 -5.93
C ASP A 70 13.02 9.06 -5.34
N ALA A 71 13.09 7.73 -5.44
CA ALA A 71 14.25 6.94 -5.03
C ALA A 71 15.40 6.93 -6.05
N SER A 72 15.28 7.60 -7.20
CA SER A 72 16.37 7.73 -8.18
C SER A 72 17.34 8.83 -7.73
N PRO A 73 18.61 8.51 -7.39
CA PRO A 73 19.55 9.53 -6.95
C PRO A 73 19.80 10.48 -8.13
N ALA A 74 19.73 11.78 -7.82
CA ALA A 74 20.20 12.84 -8.68
C ALA A 74 21.53 12.41 -9.33
N ARG A 75 21.51 12.22 -10.65
CA ARG A 75 22.74 12.10 -11.44
C ARG A 75 23.49 13.40 -11.20
N SER A 76 24.63 13.25 -10.55
CA SER A 76 25.58 14.31 -10.23
C SER A 76 25.83 15.19 -11.47
N GLU A 77 25.43 16.45 -11.37
CA GLU A 77 26.07 17.55 -12.06
C GLU A 77 27.52 17.61 -11.60
N GLY A 78 28.40 16.95 -12.35
CA GLY A 78 29.84 17.20 -12.32
C GLY A 78 30.15 18.20 -13.42
N SER A 79 30.16 19.48 -13.06
CA SER A 79 30.65 20.58 -13.90
C SER A 79 32.07 20.28 -14.38
N VAL A 80 32.30 20.56 -15.66
CA VAL A 80 33.63 20.81 -16.24
C VAL A 80 34.26 22.02 -15.55
#